data_AF-A0A1L8N0S0-F1
#
_entry.id   AF-A0A1L8N0S0-F1
#
_cell.length_a   1.000
_cell.length_b   1.000
_cell.length_c   1.000
_cell.angle_alpha   90.00
_cell.angle_beta   90.00
_cell.angle_gamma   90.00
#
_symmetry.space_group_name_H-M   'P 1'
#
loop_
_entity.id
_entity.type
_entity.pdbx_description
1 polymer ?
#
loop_
_entity_poly.entity_id
_entity_poly.type
_entity_poly.pdbx_seq_one_letter_code
_entity_poly.pdbx_strand_id
1 'polypeptide(L)'
;MLYLKKFVNKGFNVKNKIRPLFLTVAIIICDQVSKLIVLKNVDPYSIGASFFNGFFRIVNIYNKGIAFSIGVGLSDNVRRFLFALIPLLVLILVLVFYFKSNDFTRIQEWAVCGIVGGGLGNLIDRFFRPQGVVDWIDFRFFGLFGFERFPTFNIADASVVVCGILLVVSLIYTLSREEKKISESKYE
;
A
#
# COMPACT_ATOMS: atom_id res chain seq x y z
N MET A 1 19.90 -4.12 -27.84
CA MET A 1 19.13 -5.24 -28.44
C MET A 1 19.30 -6.57 -27.69
N LEU A 2 20.45 -6.87 -27.05
CA LEU A 2 20.64 -8.10 -26.25
C LEU A 2 19.75 -8.16 -24.97
N TYR A 3 19.52 -7.03 -24.30
CA TYR A 3 18.69 -6.97 -23.09
C TYR A 3 17.20 -7.32 -23.34
N LEU A 4 16.66 -6.96 -24.51
CA LEU A 4 15.26 -7.23 -24.86
C LEU A 4 14.98 -8.71 -25.13
N LYS A 5 15.96 -9.48 -25.63
CA LYS A 5 15.77 -10.91 -25.90
C LYS A 5 15.68 -11.76 -24.62
N LYS A 6 16.22 -11.29 -23.49
CA LYS A 6 16.17 -12.01 -22.20
C LYS A 6 14.75 -12.04 -21.59
N PHE A 7 13.89 -11.11 -21.98
CA PHE A 7 12.49 -11.02 -21.53
C PHE A 7 11.55 -11.98 -22.28
N VAL A 8 11.89 -12.39 -23.50
CA VAL A 8 10.93 -13.04 -24.41
C VAL A 8 10.80 -14.55 -24.17
N ASN A 9 11.72 -15.19 -23.43
CA ASN A 9 11.77 -16.66 -23.36
C ASN A 9 12.06 -17.27 -21.97
N LYS A 10 11.48 -16.70 -20.91
CA LYS A 10 11.34 -17.43 -19.63
C LYS A 10 9.89 -17.86 -19.49
N GLY A 11 9.62 -19.17 -19.52
CA GLY A 11 8.28 -19.71 -19.27
C GLY A 11 7.69 -19.15 -17.97
N PHE A 12 6.39 -18.83 -17.99
CA PHE A 12 5.68 -18.29 -16.83
C PHE A 12 5.63 -19.33 -15.71
N ASN A 13 6.37 -19.11 -14.62
CA ASN A 13 6.24 -19.95 -13.42
C ASN A 13 5.08 -19.45 -12.55
N VAL A 14 3.86 -19.70 -13.02
CA VAL A 14 2.61 -19.20 -12.40
C VAL A 14 2.42 -19.73 -10.98
N LYS A 15 2.82 -20.98 -10.70
CA LYS A 15 2.58 -21.63 -9.40
C LYS A 15 3.24 -20.90 -8.22
N ASN A 16 4.44 -20.36 -8.41
CA ASN A 16 5.14 -19.65 -7.34
C ASN A 16 4.57 -18.24 -7.09
N LYS A 17 4.00 -17.61 -8.13
CA LYS A 17 3.41 -16.27 -8.07
C LYS A 17 2.03 -16.21 -7.42
N ILE A 18 1.36 -17.36 -7.26
CA ILE A 18 0.04 -17.39 -6.60
C ILE A 18 0.19 -17.26 -5.08
N ARG A 19 1.26 -17.79 -4.49
CA ARG A 19 1.40 -17.85 -3.02
C ARG A 19 1.40 -16.44 -2.38
N PRO A 20 2.12 -15.44 -2.91
CA PRO A 20 2.07 -14.08 -2.37
C PRO A 20 0.69 -13.42 -2.44
N LEU A 21 -0.20 -13.84 -3.36
CA LEU A 21 -1.57 -13.30 -3.45
C LEU A 21 -2.42 -13.65 -2.22
N PHE A 22 -2.08 -14.69 -1.45
CA PHE A 22 -2.73 -14.93 -0.16
C PHE A 22 -2.53 -13.76 0.80
N LEU A 23 -1.39 -13.06 0.75
CA LEU A 23 -1.18 -11.84 1.53
C LEU A 23 -2.12 -10.73 1.07
N THR A 24 -2.29 -10.54 -0.25
CA THR A 24 -3.23 -9.57 -0.81
C THR A 24 -4.64 -9.79 -0.24
N VAL A 25 -5.12 -11.03 -0.29
CA VAL A 25 -6.45 -11.40 0.23
C VAL A 25 -6.54 -11.19 1.74
N ALA A 26 -5.52 -11.62 2.49
CA ALA A 26 -5.50 -11.45 3.95
C ALA A 26 -5.55 -9.98 4.35
N ILE A 27 -4.79 -9.11 3.68
CA ILE A 27 -4.76 -7.68 3.97
C ILE A 27 -6.10 -7.03 3.65
N ILE A 28 -6.73 -7.37 2.52
CA ILE A 28 -8.06 -6.86 2.17
C ILE A 28 -9.09 -7.27 3.24
N ILE A 29 -9.08 -8.55 3.66
CA ILE A 29 -9.99 -9.03 4.70
C ILE A 29 -9.75 -8.30 6.01
N CYS A 30 -8.51 -8.22 6.49
CA CYS A 30 -8.16 -7.54 7.73
C CYS A 30 -8.55 -6.05 7.69
N ASP A 31 -8.25 -5.35 6.59
CA ASP A 31 -8.59 -3.95 6.40
C ASP A 31 -10.11 -3.74 6.45
N GLN A 32 -10.87 -4.47 5.62
CA GLN A 32 -12.32 -4.29 5.54
C GLN A 32 -13.03 -4.71 6.83
N VAL A 33 -12.60 -5.80 7.47
CA VAL A 33 -13.15 -6.21 8.78
C VAL A 33 -12.85 -5.14 9.84
N SER A 34 -11.62 -4.62 9.91
CA SER A 34 -11.26 -3.57 10.87
C SER A 34 -12.11 -2.31 10.70
N LYS A 35 -12.30 -1.86 9.46
CA LYS A 35 -13.14 -0.71 9.12
C LYS A 35 -14.61 -0.95 9.47
N LEU A 36 -15.13 -2.14 9.19
CA LEU A 36 -16.50 -2.51 9.56
C LEU A 36 -16.72 -2.53 11.08
N ILE A 37 -15.73 -2.99 11.85
CA ILE A 37 -15.79 -2.95 13.32
C ILE A 37 -15.87 -1.51 13.80
N VAL A 38 -15.02 -0.61 13.29
CA VAL A 38 -15.02 0.80 13.68
C VAL A 38 -16.35 1.46 13.33
N LEU A 39 -16.85 1.27 12.10
CA LEU A 39 -18.11 1.87 11.65
C LEU A 39 -19.33 1.42 12.45
N LYS A 40 -19.30 0.22 13.04
CA LYS A 40 -20.40 -0.30 13.87
C LYS A 40 -20.37 0.21 15.31
N ASN A 41 -19.21 0.62 15.81
CA ASN A 41 -19.01 0.88 17.24
C ASN A 41 -18.60 2.33 17.56
N VAL A 42 -18.26 3.14 16.55
CA VAL A 42 -17.73 4.49 16.74
C VAL A 42 -18.48 5.46 15.83
N ASP A 43 -19.09 6.48 16.42
CA ASP A 43 -19.82 7.50 15.66
C ASP A 43 -18.89 8.23 14.68
N PRO A 44 -19.38 8.62 13.49
CA PRO A 44 -18.63 9.43 12.54
C PRO A 44 -17.97 10.66 13.18
N TYR A 45 -16.71 10.88 12.86
CA TYR A 45 -15.90 12.02 13.33
C TYR A 45 -15.72 12.08 14.86
N SER A 46 -15.77 10.92 15.54
CA SER A 46 -15.59 10.81 16.99
C SER A 46 -14.40 9.93 17.38
N ILE A 47 -14.05 9.97 18.67
CA ILE A 47 -13.05 9.11 19.30
C ILE A 47 -13.80 7.97 20.00
N GLY A 48 -13.61 6.74 19.56
CA GLY A 48 -14.22 5.55 20.17
C GLY A 48 -13.44 5.01 21.36
N ALA A 49 -12.10 5.13 21.32
CA ALA A 49 -11.24 4.72 22.43
C ALA A 49 -9.93 5.51 22.44
N SER A 50 -9.35 5.69 23.62
CA SER A 50 -8.09 6.41 23.82
C SER A 50 -7.21 5.64 24.82
N PHE A 51 -5.97 5.37 24.43
CA PHE A 51 -5.00 4.57 25.16
C PHE A 51 -3.75 5.40 25.49
N PHE A 52 -3.03 5.00 26.55
CA PHE A 52 -1.75 5.60 26.95
C PHE A 52 -1.80 7.14 27.01
N ASN A 53 -2.76 7.69 27.76
CA ASN A 53 -2.99 9.15 27.89
C ASN A 53 -3.16 9.87 26.53
N GLY A 54 -3.77 9.19 25.56
CA GLY A 54 -4.06 9.74 24.23
C GLY A 54 -2.89 9.69 23.26
N PHE A 55 -1.88 8.85 23.52
CA PHE A 55 -0.87 8.51 22.53
C PHE A 55 -1.49 7.75 21.35
N PHE A 56 -2.31 6.73 21.62
CA PHE A 56 -3.02 5.97 20.58
C PHE A 56 -4.54 6.14 20.76
N ARG A 57 -5.26 6.36 19.66
CA ARG A 57 -6.72 6.47 19.63
C ARG A 57 -7.30 5.63 18.51
N ILE A 58 -8.49 5.10 18.77
CA ILE A 58 -9.38 4.58 17.74
C ILE A 58 -10.39 5.68 17.43
N VAL A 59 -10.41 6.11 16.18
CA VAL A 59 -11.30 7.17 15.68
C VAL A 59 -12.12 6.66 14.51
N ASN A 60 -13.13 7.41 14.08
CA ASN A 60 -13.84 7.15 12.82
C ASN A 60 -13.78 8.40 11.94
N ILE A 61 -12.83 8.43 11.00
CA ILE A 61 -12.63 9.56 10.10
C ILE A 61 -12.80 9.11 8.65
N TYR A 62 -13.57 9.86 7.87
CA TYR A 62 -13.69 9.64 6.43
C TYR A 62 -12.71 10.52 5.67
N ASN A 63 -11.77 9.87 5.00
CA ASN A 63 -10.78 10.51 4.17
C ASN A 63 -11.28 10.65 2.73
N LYS A 64 -11.62 11.89 2.34
CA LYS A 64 -12.03 12.25 0.98
C LYS A 64 -10.83 12.59 0.06
N GLY A 65 -9.64 12.71 0.63
CA GLY A 65 -8.41 13.20 0.00
C GLY A 65 -7.35 12.13 -0.27
N ILE A 66 -6.20 12.57 -0.78
CA ILE A 66 -4.89 11.90 -0.56
C ILE A 66 -4.28 12.56 0.70
N ALA A 67 -3.26 11.94 1.32
CA ALA A 67 -2.46 12.56 2.38
C ALA A 67 -2.13 14.03 2.09
N PHE A 68 -2.09 14.87 3.14
CA PHE A 68 -1.75 16.30 3.09
C PHE A 68 -2.74 17.21 2.33
N SER A 69 -4.03 16.88 2.30
CA SER A 69 -5.06 17.75 1.69
C SER A 69 -4.86 18.03 0.18
N ILE A 70 -4.11 17.17 -0.51
CA ILE A 70 -3.94 17.27 -1.96
C ILE A 70 -5.32 17.08 -2.63
N GLY A 71 -5.71 18.05 -3.46
CA GLY A 71 -6.98 18.05 -4.19
C GLY A 71 -8.17 18.73 -3.50
N VAL A 72 -7.96 19.51 -2.43
CA VAL A 72 -9.04 20.29 -1.77
C VAL A 72 -9.67 21.34 -2.70
N GLY A 73 -8.95 21.85 -3.70
CA GLY A 73 -9.49 22.78 -4.70
C GLY A 73 -10.28 22.13 -5.85
N LEU A 74 -10.38 20.80 -5.90
CA LEU A 74 -11.13 20.08 -6.92
C LEU A 74 -12.59 19.89 -6.49
N SER A 75 -13.51 19.85 -7.46
CA SER A 75 -14.89 19.47 -7.17
C SER A 75 -14.95 18.05 -6.61
N ASP A 76 -15.92 17.78 -5.74
CA ASP A 76 -16.06 16.48 -5.06
C ASP A 76 -16.13 15.31 -6.05
N ASN A 77 -16.78 15.50 -7.19
CA ASN A 77 -16.92 14.49 -8.24
C ASN A 77 -15.58 14.21 -8.93
N VAL A 78 -14.83 15.26 -9.29
CA VAL A 78 -13.51 15.12 -9.92
C VAL A 78 -12.54 14.45 -8.94
N ARG A 79 -12.56 14.86 -7.68
CA ARG A 79 -11.71 14.30 -6.63
C ARG A 79 -11.96 12.80 -6.42
N ARG A 80 -13.23 12.41 -6.27
CA ARG A 80 -13.60 10.98 -6.14
C ARG A 80 -13.17 10.18 -7.35
N PHE A 81 -13.40 10.70 -8.56
CA PHE A 81 -13.03 10.02 -9.79
C PHE A 81 -11.52 9.81 -9.90
N LEU A 82 -10.71 10.87 -9.70
CA LEU A 82 -9.26 10.77 -9.79
C LEU A 82 -8.68 9.85 -8.72
N PHE A 83 -9.18 9.93 -7.48
CA PHE A 83 -8.66 9.14 -6.36
C PHE A 83 -9.12 7.68 -6.36
N ALA A 84 -10.11 7.33 -7.19
CA ALA A 84 -10.43 5.94 -7.50
C ALA A 84 -9.68 5.46 -8.75
N LEU A 85 -9.65 6.27 -9.81
CA LEU A 85 -9.12 5.84 -11.11
C LEU A 85 -7.60 5.72 -11.13
N ILE A 86 -6.87 6.70 -10.59
CA ILE A 86 -5.40 6.70 -10.63
C ILE A 86 -4.83 5.49 -9.87
N PRO A 87 -5.23 5.22 -8.60
CA PRO A 87 -4.72 4.05 -7.90
C PRO A 87 -5.14 2.74 -8.57
N LEU A 88 -6.35 2.67 -9.14
CA LEU A 88 -6.78 1.49 -9.91
C LEU A 88 -5.85 1.22 -11.10
N LEU A 89 -5.53 2.25 -11.89
CA LEU A 89 -4.61 2.12 -13.02
C LEU A 89 -3.21 1.69 -12.57
N VAL A 90 -2.68 2.29 -11.49
CA VAL A 90 -1.38 1.92 -10.93
C VAL A 90 -1.38 0.45 -10.48
N LEU A 91 -2.42 -0.01 -9.80
CA LEU A 91 -2.52 -1.42 -9.36
C LEU A 91 -2.62 -2.39 -10.52
N ILE A 92 -3.36 -2.05 -11.58
CA ILE A 92 -3.41 -2.86 -12.81
C ILE A 92 -2.01 -2.96 -13.42
N LEU A 93 -1.29 -1.85 -13.55
CA LEU A 93 0.08 -1.84 -14.08
C LEU A 93 1.03 -2.67 -13.24
N VAL A 94 0.97 -2.54 -11.90
CA VAL A 94 1.78 -3.33 -10.96
C VAL A 94 1.49 -4.82 -11.10
N LEU A 95 0.21 -5.22 -11.17
CA LEU A 95 -0.17 -6.63 -11.35
C LEU A 95 0.28 -7.17 -12.71
N VAL A 96 0.09 -6.41 -13.80
CA VAL A 96 0.55 -6.81 -15.13
C VAL A 96 2.07 -7.01 -15.13
N PHE A 97 2.82 -6.07 -14.53
CA PHE A 97 4.27 -6.18 -14.42
C PHE A 97 4.70 -7.35 -13.54
N TYR A 98 4.02 -7.56 -12.40
CA TYR A 98 4.25 -8.69 -11.51
C TYR A 98 4.10 -10.03 -12.22
N PHE A 99 3.03 -10.22 -12.99
CA PHE A 99 2.82 -11.48 -13.71
C PHE A 99 3.78 -11.65 -14.89
N LYS A 100 4.15 -10.56 -15.59
CA LYS A 100 5.08 -10.60 -16.73
C LYS A 100 6.56 -10.75 -16.35
N SER A 101 6.99 -10.22 -15.21
CA SER A 101 8.40 -10.24 -14.79
C SER A 101 8.75 -11.48 -13.98
N ASN A 102 9.80 -12.21 -14.35
CA ASN A 102 10.34 -13.33 -13.55
C ASN A 102 11.59 -12.93 -12.77
N ASP A 103 11.86 -11.64 -12.63
CA ASP A 103 13.09 -11.12 -12.04
C ASP A 103 12.90 -10.66 -10.58
N PHE A 104 11.67 -10.75 -10.07
CA PHE A 104 11.40 -10.50 -8.66
C PHE A 104 12.00 -11.58 -7.76
N THR A 105 12.69 -11.16 -6.71
CA THR A 105 13.03 -12.06 -5.60
C THR A 105 11.76 -12.40 -4.82
N ARG A 106 11.74 -13.52 -4.08
CA ARG A 106 10.58 -13.90 -3.27
C ARG A 106 10.11 -12.76 -2.35
N ILE A 107 11.04 -12.06 -1.70
CA ILE A 107 10.71 -10.93 -0.81
C ILE A 107 9.99 -9.82 -1.57
N GLN A 108 10.45 -9.51 -2.78
CA GLN A 108 9.81 -8.49 -3.63
C GLN A 108 8.42 -8.93 -4.09
N GLU A 109 8.20 -10.22 -4.37
CA GLU A 109 6.88 -10.74 -4.72
C GLU A 109 5.86 -10.54 -3.58
N TRP A 110 6.25 -10.86 -2.33
CA TRP A 110 5.42 -10.60 -1.15
C TRP A 110 5.19 -9.12 -0.92
N ALA A 111 6.24 -8.29 -1.07
CA ALA A 111 6.12 -6.84 -0.93
C ALA A 111 5.14 -6.24 -1.96
N VAL A 112 5.27 -6.63 -3.23
CA VAL A 112 4.33 -6.20 -4.29
C VAL A 112 2.90 -6.63 -3.96
N CYS A 113 2.68 -7.88 -3.55
CA CYS A 113 1.33 -8.36 -3.22
C CYS A 113 0.75 -7.69 -1.97
N GLY A 114 1.58 -7.31 -0.99
CA GLY A 114 1.16 -6.50 0.16
C GLY A 114 0.74 -5.08 -0.23
N ILE A 115 1.52 -4.42 -1.09
CA ILE A 115 1.15 -3.11 -1.67
C ILE A 115 -0.17 -3.20 -2.42
N VAL A 116 -0.36 -4.24 -3.24
CA VAL A 116 -1.62 -4.48 -3.96
C VAL A 116 -2.78 -4.70 -2.99
N GLY A 117 -2.57 -5.48 -1.92
CA GLY A 117 -3.60 -5.70 -0.89
C GLY A 117 -4.06 -4.42 -0.22
N GLY A 118 -3.12 -3.56 0.18
CA GLY A 118 -3.45 -2.27 0.77
C GLY A 118 -4.12 -1.31 -0.22
N GLY A 119 -3.59 -1.22 -1.45
CA GLY A 119 -4.20 -0.41 -2.51
C GLY A 119 -5.63 -0.83 -2.83
N LEU A 120 -5.90 -2.13 -2.95
CA LEU A 120 -7.25 -2.66 -3.16
C LEU A 120 -8.17 -2.41 -1.96
N GLY A 121 -7.67 -2.56 -0.72
CA GLY A 121 -8.44 -2.26 0.49
C GLY A 121 -8.97 -0.82 0.52
N ASN A 122 -8.13 0.15 0.15
CA ASN A 122 -8.58 1.54 0.03
C ASN A 122 -9.47 1.79 -1.18
N LEU A 123 -9.22 1.15 -2.33
CA LEU A 123 -10.10 1.28 -3.50
C LEU A 123 -11.51 0.76 -3.24
N ILE A 124 -11.66 -0.32 -2.48
CA ILE A 124 -12.98 -0.83 -2.07
C ILE A 124 -13.77 0.28 -1.38
N ASP A 125 -13.18 0.99 -0.42
CA ASP A 125 -13.87 2.12 0.21
C ASP A 125 -14.19 3.23 -0.79
N ARG A 126 -13.27 3.57 -1.70
CA ARG A 126 -13.50 4.64 -2.70
C ARG A 126 -14.68 4.34 -3.63
N PHE A 127 -14.92 3.07 -3.95
CA PHE A 127 -16.04 2.66 -4.80
C PHE A 127 -17.35 2.45 -4.02
N PHE A 128 -17.27 1.90 -2.80
CA PHE A 128 -18.45 1.45 -2.05
C PHE A 128 -18.85 2.37 -0.88
N ARG A 129 -18.02 3.35 -0.50
CA ARG A 129 -18.27 4.29 0.60
C ARG A 129 -18.23 5.73 0.08
N PRO A 130 -19.39 6.35 -0.19
CA PRO A 130 -19.48 7.72 -0.71
C PRO A 130 -18.78 8.79 0.15
N GLN A 131 -18.63 8.50 1.45
CA GLN A 131 -18.00 9.37 2.43
C GLN A 131 -16.47 9.41 2.26
N GLY A 132 -15.86 8.36 1.70
CA GLY A 132 -14.41 8.22 1.53
C GLY A 132 -13.85 6.97 2.19
N VAL A 133 -12.52 6.90 2.27
CA VAL A 133 -11.79 5.84 2.95
C VAL A 133 -11.96 5.97 4.47
N VAL A 134 -12.16 4.85 5.15
CA VAL A 134 -12.32 4.84 6.62
C VAL A 134 -10.95 4.75 7.28
N ASP A 135 -10.55 5.83 7.92
CA ASP A 135 -9.33 5.91 8.73
C ASP A 135 -9.68 5.86 10.21
N TRP A 136 -8.94 5.04 10.96
CA TRP A 136 -9.29 4.75 12.35
C TRP A 136 -8.12 4.67 13.31
N ILE A 137 -6.89 4.58 12.79
CA ILE A 137 -5.66 4.56 13.57
C ILE A 137 -5.15 5.99 13.71
N ASP A 138 -5.08 6.48 14.95
CA ASP A 138 -4.66 7.85 15.25
C ASP A 138 -3.58 7.88 16.35
N PHE A 139 -2.40 8.41 16.01
CA PHE A 139 -1.25 8.48 16.92
C PHE A 139 -0.84 9.92 17.21
N ARG A 140 -0.51 10.20 18.48
CA ARG A 140 0.17 11.43 18.87
C ARG A 140 1.58 11.45 18.29
N PHE A 141 1.97 12.59 17.76
CA PHE A 141 3.22 12.78 17.03
C PHE A 141 4.09 13.92 17.60
N PHE A 142 3.69 14.47 18.76
CA PHE A 142 4.50 15.34 19.63
C PHE A 142 5.10 16.57 18.92
N GLY A 143 4.39 17.12 17.95
CA GLY A 143 4.82 18.30 17.21
C GLY A 143 5.91 18.02 16.17
N LEU A 144 6.28 16.75 15.93
CA LEU A 144 7.29 16.40 14.94
C LEU A 144 6.81 16.80 13.54
N PHE A 145 7.68 17.47 12.78
CA PHE A 145 7.34 18.09 11.48
C PHE A 145 6.12 19.06 11.54
N GLY A 146 5.83 19.64 12.71
CA GLY A 146 4.69 20.55 12.91
C GLY A 146 3.35 19.85 13.13
N PHE A 147 3.33 18.52 13.31
CA PHE A 147 2.11 17.76 13.54
C PHE A 147 1.99 17.29 14.99
N GLU A 148 0.94 17.73 15.68
CA GLU A 148 0.60 17.20 17.01
C GLU A 148 0.18 15.73 16.96
N ARG A 149 -0.43 15.31 15.85
CA ARG A 149 -0.86 13.94 15.58
C ARG A 149 -0.51 13.57 14.15
N PHE A 150 -0.09 12.33 13.98
CA PHE A 150 0.21 11.80 12.65
C PHE A 150 -1.11 11.71 11.86
N PRO A 151 -1.11 11.92 10.53
CA PRO A 151 -2.31 11.75 9.72
C PRO A 151 -2.95 10.38 9.99
N THR A 152 -4.25 10.37 10.27
CA THR A 152 -4.95 9.13 10.58
C THR A 152 -4.91 8.17 9.40
N PHE A 153 -4.80 6.88 9.68
CA PHE A 153 -4.60 5.86 8.67
C PHE A 153 -5.34 4.56 9.02
N ASN A 154 -5.20 3.55 8.16
CA ASN A 154 -5.81 2.23 8.34
C ASN A 154 -4.81 1.09 8.03
N ILE A 155 -5.29 -0.15 8.05
CA ILE A 155 -4.46 -1.33 7.79
C ILE A 155 -3.96 -1.35 6.34
N ALA A 156 -4.81 -0.93 5.38
CA ALA A 156 -4.41 -0.80 3.98
C ALA A 156 -3.22 0.18 3.81
N ASP A 157 -3.27 1.35 4.43
CA ASP A 157 -2.16 2.33 4.38
C ASP A 157 -0.88 1.77 5.01
N ALA A 158 -1.01 1.15 6.19
CA ALA A 158 0.12 0.53 6.88
C ALA A 158 0.77 -0.56 6.01
N SER A 159 -0.04 -1.37 5.32
CA SER A 159 0.46 -2.37 4.37
C SER A 159 1.26 -1.73 3.24
N VAL A 160 0.72 -0.69 2.60
CA VAL A 160 1.39 0.01 1.49
C VAL A 160 2.74 0.56 1.95
N VAL A 161 2.80 1.20 3.12
CA VAL A 161 4.03 1.77 3.67
C VAL A 161 5.05 0.68 4.00
N VAL A 162 4.67 -0.32 4.79
CA VAL A 162 5.59 -1.38 5.23
C VAL A 162 6.12 -2.19 4.04
N CYS A 163 5.24 -2.59 3.14
CA CYS A 163 5.63 -3.36 1.96
C CYS A 163 6.38 -2.49 0.94
N GLY A 164 6.06 -1.20 0.82
CA GLY A 164 6.81 -0.24 0.01
C GLY A 164 8.26 -0.10 0.48
N ILE A 165 8.46 0.09 1.79
CA ILE A 165 9.80 0.14 2.40
C ILE A 165 10.54 -1.18 2.15
N LEU A 166 9.88 -2.32 2.37
CA LEU A 166 10.49 -3.64 2.14
C LEU A 166 10.91 -3.84 0.68
N LEU A 167 10.08 -3.40 -0.27
CA LEU A 167 10.38 -3.49 -1.70
C LEU A 167 11.63 -2.67 -2.04
N VAL A 168 11.68 -1.41 -1.58
CA VAL A 168 12.83 -0.51 -1.82
C VAL A 168 14.12 -1.09 -1.23
N VAL A 169 14.08 -1.53 0.04
CA VAL A 169 15.24 -2.14 0.71
C VAL A 169 15.71 -3.39 -0.04
N SER A 170 14.78 -4.25 -0.48
CA SER A 170 15.12 -5.46 -1.22
C SER A 170 15.72 -5.15 -2.61
N LEU A 171 15.26 -4.09 -3.29
CA LEU A 171 15.83 -3.66 -4.56
C LEU A 171 17.25 -3.16 -4.38
N ILE A 172 17.51 -2.29 -3.39
CA ILE A 172 18.85 -1.79 -3.07
C ILE A 172 19.80 -2.95 -2.78
N TYR A 173 19.37 -3.91 -1.94
CA TYR A 173 20.17 -5.09 -1.62
C TYR A 173 20.51 -5.94 -2.86
N THR A 174 19.56 -6.11 -3.77
CA THR A 174 19.74 -6.89 -5.00
C THR A 174 20.77 -6.21 -5.91
N LEU A 175 20.64 -4.91 -6.12
CA LEU A 175 21.57 -4.11 -6.95
C LEU A 175 22.99 -4.15 -6.40
N SER A 176 23.17 -3.91 -5.10
CA SER A 176 24.51 -3.96 -4.47
C SER A 176 25.16 -5.34 -4.56
N ARG A 177 24.38 -6.43 -4.64
CA ARG A 177 24.92 -7.77 -4.80
C ARG A 177 25.35 -8.07 -6.23
N GLU A 178 24.65 -7.54 -7.22
CA GLU A 178 25.03 -7.64 -8.63
C GLU A 178 26.32 -6.86 -8.92
N GLU A 179 26.45 -5.64 -8.38
CA GLU A 179 27.68 -4.84 -8.51
C GLU A 179 28.91 -5.57 -7.96
N LYS A 180 28.80 -6.18 -6.77
CA LYS A 180 29.90 -6.96 -6.17
C LYS A 180 30.32 -8.14 -7.05
N LYS A 181 29.37 -8.86 -7.63
CA LYS A 181 29.67 -9.99 -8.53
C LYS A 181 30.41 -9.53 -9.78
N ILE A 182 29.99 -8.41 -10.36
CA ILE A 182 30.64 -7.83 -11.54
C ILE A 182 32.07 -7.38 -11.21
N SER A 183 32.29 -6.79 -10.03
CA SER A 183 33.64 -6.44 -9.60
C SER A 183 34.53 -7.65 -9.40
N GLU A 184 34.05 -8.70 -8.71
CA GLU A 184 34.81 -9.93 -8.46
C GLU A 184 35.20 -10.63 -9.78
N SER A 185 34.28 -10.74 -10.75
CA SER A 185 34.56 -11.35 -12.06
C SER A 185 35.51 -10.55 -12.95
N LYS A 186 35.82 -9.30 -12.61
CA LYS A 186 36.76 -8.46 -13.38
C LYS A 186 38.22 -8.66 -12.93
N TYR A 187 38.43 -9.28 -11.76
CA TYR A 187 39.74 -9.55 -11.18
C TYR A 187 40.13 -11.04 -11.19
N GLU A 188 39.24 -11.91 -11.69
CA GLU A 188 39.54 -13.30 -12.11
C GLU A 188 39.90 -13.34 -13.61
#